data_AF-A0A3C0CX35-F1
#
_entry.id   AF-A0A3C0CX35-F1
#
_cell.length_a   1.000
_cell.length_b   1.000
_cell.length_c   1.000
_cell.angle_alpha   90.00
_cell.angle_beta   90.00
_cell.angle_gamma   90.00
#
_symmetry.space_group_name_H-M   'P 1'
#
loop_
_entity.id
_entity.type
_entity.pdbx_description
1 polymer ?
#
loop_
_entity_poly.entity_id
_entity_poly.type
_entity_poly.pdbx_seq_one_letter_code
_entity_poly.pdbx_strand_id
1 'polypeptide(L)' 'GRISSALGRAGVQFGRVSTNFITQKHPSTISVLAAVDAGCLDAAAEVILKEFKRLAEEPVSEPELLAAKRIAEG' A
#
# COMPACT_ATOMS: atom_id res chain seq x y z
N GLY A 1 -6.76 -1.70 -2.76
CA GLY A 1 -6.01 -0.43 -2.72
C GLY A 1 -4.83 -0.49 -3.67
N ARG A 2 -4.13 0.62 -3.91
CA ARG A 2 -3.00 0.70 -4.86
C ARG A 2 -1.97 -0.43 -4.69
N ILE A 3 -1.52 -0.65 -3.46
CA ILE A 3 -0.51 -1.67 -3.13
C ILE A 3 -0.98 -3.08 -3.47
N SER A 4 -2.18 -3.48 -3.04
CA SER A 4 -2.71 -4.81 -3.36
C SER A 4 -2.89 -5.01 -4.87
N SER A 5 -3.31 -3.96 -5.59
CA SER A 5 -3.44 -4.00 -7.05
C SER A 5 -2.08 -4.07 -7.76
N ALA A 6 -1.06 -3.38 -7.24
CA ALA A 6 0.30 -3.44 -7.79
C ALA A 6 0.93 -4.82 -7.60
N LEU A 7 0.77 -5.43 -6.41
CA LEU A 7 1.21 -6.79 -6.14
C LEU A 7 0.55 -7.79 -7.10
N GLY A 8 -0.78 -7.68 -7.29
CA GLY A 8 -1.51 -8.53 -8.23
C GLY A 8 -1.04 -8.38 -9.68
N ARG A 9 -0.78 -7.15 -10.15
CA ARG A 9 -0.22 -6.91 -11.50
C ARG A 9 1.19 -7.44 -11.67
N ALA A 10 1.98 -7.46 -10.60
CA ALA A 10 3.34 -8.00 -10.59
C ALA A 10 3.38 -9.54 -10.47
N GLY A 11 2.22 -10.20 -10.38
CA GLY A 11 2.15 -11.66 -10.20
C GLY A 11 2.58 -12.13 -8.82
N VAL A 12 2.72 -11.22 -7.86
CA VAL A 12 3.10 -11.56 -6.48
C VAL A 12 1.89 -12.12 -5.75
N GLN A 13 1.99 -13.36 -5.28
CA GLN A 13 0.96 -13.97 -4.44
C GLN A 13 0.97 -13.34 -3.03
N PHE A 14 -0.19 -12.93 -2.55
CA PHE A 14 -0.35 -12.32 -1.22
C PHE A 14 -1.66 -12.75 -0.57
N GLY A 15 -1.63 -12.95 0.75
CA GLY A 15 -2.81 -13.29 1.54
C GLY A 15 -3.54 -12.04 2.05
N ARG A 16 -2.82 -11.15 2.73
CA ARG A 16 -3.37 -9.93 3.32
C ARG A 16 -2.44 -8.75 3.09
N VAL A 17 -3.02 -7.59 2.76
CA VAL A 17 -2.35 -6.30 2.76
C VAL A 17 -3.12 -5.34 3.66
N SER A 18 -2.44 -4.68 4.58
CA SER A 18 -3.01 -3.69 5.50
C SER A 18 -2.10 -2.47 5.59
N THR A 19 -2.70 -1.28 5.64
CA THR A 19 -2.00 -0.02 5.87
C THR A 19 -2.39 0.51 7.25
N ASN A 20 -1.40 0.82 8.08
CA ASN A 20 -1.62 1.43 9.39
C ASN A 20 -1.03 2.83 9.41
N PHE A 21 -1.76 3.75 10.03
CA PHE A 21 -1.25 5.08 10.36
C PHE A 21 -1.21 5.23 11.88
N ILE A 22 -0.01 5.43 12.42
CA ILE A 22 0.22 5.53 13.85
C ILE A 22 0.62 6.97 14.15
N THR A 23 -0.27 7.71 14.81
CA THR A 23 -0.03 9.07 15.29
C THR A 23 0.62 9.00 16.68
N GLN A 24 1.95 9.09 16.74
CA GLN A 24 2.69 9.32 17.99
C GLN A 24 3.26 10.74 18.02
N LYS A 25 3.61 11.23 19.22
CA LYS A 25 4.07 12.61 19.48
C LYS A 25 5.28 13.09 18.65
N HIS A 26 5.94 12.18 17.93
CA HIS A 26 6.78 12.32 16.74
C HIS A 26 7.88 11.24 16.78
N PRO A 27 8.17 10.52 15.67
CA PRO A 27 7.56 10.63 14.34
C PRO A 27 6.22 9.89 14.23
N SER A 28 5.31 10.41 13.39
CA SER A 28 4.16 9.63 12.91
C SER A 28 4.64 8.59 11.91
N THR A 29 4.03 7.42 11.92
CA THR A 29 4.43 6.31 11.04
C THR A 29 3.26 5.88 10.16
N ILE A 30 3.52 5.77 8.85
CA ILE A 30 2.68 5.03 7.91
C ILE A 30 3.42 3.71 7.64
N SER A 31 2.76 2.58 7.87
CA SER A 31 3.33 1.26 7.62
C SER A 31 2.41 0.41 6.75
N VAL A 32 3.01 -0.46 5.93
CA VAL A 32 2.31 -1.48 5.17
C VAL A 32 2.70 -2.85 5.70
N LEU A 33 1.70 -3.65 6.06
CA LEU A 33 1.85 -5.05 6.37
C LEU A 33 1.35 -5.86 5.17
N ALA A 34 2.21 -6.71 4.62
CA ALA A 34 1.85 -7.63 3.55
C ALA A 34 2.26 -9.06 3.94
N ALA A 35 1.30 -9.98 3.93
CA ALA A 35 1.56 -11.41 4.04
C ALA A 35 1.76 -11.98 2.64
N VAL A 36 2.97 -12.44 2.34
CA VAL A 36 3.39 -12.95 1.02
C VAL A 36 4.11 -14.29 1.19
N ASP A 37 4.16 -15.07 0.12
CA ASP A 37 4.95 -16.29 0.10
C ASP A 37 6.45 -15.97 0.21
N ALA A 38 7.21 -16.86 0.87
CA ALA A 38 8.64 -16.64 1.10
C ALA A 38 9.43 -16.44 -0.20
N GLY A 39 9.05 -17.14 -1.29
CA GLY A 39 9.66 -16.99 -2.61
C GLY A 39 9.35 -15.66 -3.31
N CYS A 40 8.47 -14.84 -2.75
CA CYS A 40 8.06 -13.56 -3.32
C CYS A 40 8.49 -12.34 -2.48
N LEU A 41 9.25 -12.53 -1.40
CA LEU A 41 9.59 -11.45 -0.47
C LEU A 41 10.27 -10.25 -1.16
N ASP A 42 11.31 -10.50 -1.95
CA ASP A 42 12.05 -9.41 -2.62
C ASP A 42 11.20 -8.68 -3.65
N ALA A 43 10.46 -9.44 -4.46
CA ALA A 43 9.54 -8.88 -5.46
C ALA A 43 8.43 -8.06 -4.79
N ALA A 44 7.86 -8.54 -3.68
CA ALA A 44 6.86 -7.83 -2.91
C ALA A 44 7.42 -6.53 -2.34
N ALA A 45 8.61 -6.57 -1.76
CA ALA A 45 9.29 -5.39 -1.20
C ALA A 45 9.53 -4.33 -2.29
N GLU A 46 10.03 -4.73 -3.45
CA GLU A 46 10.27 -3.83 -4.57
C GLU A 46 8.97 -3.16 -5.07
N VAL A 47 7.89 -3.93 -5.23
CA VAL A 47 6.58 -3.42 -5.65
C VAL A 47 6.02 -2.44 -4.62
N ILE A 48 6.09 -2.77 -3.33
CA ILE A 48 5.60 -1.91 -2.26
C ILE A 48 6.39 -0.59 -2.23
N LEU A 49 7.72 -0.65 -2.32
CA LEU A 49 8.58 0.54 -2.33
C LEU A 49 8.31 1.43 -3.54
N LYS A 50 8.12 0.85 -4.74
CA LYS A 50 7.75 1.59 -5.94
C LYS A 50 6.43 2.32 -5.76
N GLU A 51 5.41 1.68 -5.19
CA GLU A 51 4.13 2.34 -4.96
C GLU A 51 4.19 3.43 -3.88
N PHE A 52 5.00 3.26 -2.83
CA PHE A 52 5.27 4.35 -1.88
C PHE A 52 5.91 5.56 -2.56
N LYS A 53 6.90 5.31 -3.43
CA LYS A 53 7.56 6.37 -4.20
C LYS A 53 6.57 7.09 -5.11
N ARG A 54 5.74 6.34 -5.84
CA ARG A 54 4.68 6.91 -6.69
C ARG A 54 3.65 7.71 -5.89
N LEU A 55 3.30 7.30 -4.68
CA LEU A 55 2.42 8.09 -3.81
C LEU A 55 3.04 9.42 -3.36
N ALA A 56 4.37 9.47 -3.24
CA ALA A 56 5.09 10.69 -2.89
C ALA A 56 5.29 11.63 -4.09
N GLU A 57 5.39 11.07 -5.30
CA GLU A 57 5.77 11.82 -6.52
C GLU A 57 4.58 12.12 -7.45
N GLU A 58 3.55 11.28 -7.46
CA GLU A 58 2.40 11.39 -8.37
C GLU A 58 1.13 11.76 -7.60
N PRO A 59 0.28 12.67 -8.14
CA PRO A 59 -1.01 12.95 -7.55
C PRO A 59 -1.91 11.71 -7.58
N VAL A 60 -2.60 11.45 -6.48
CA VAL A 60 -3.66 10.44 -6.42
C VAL A 60 -4.85 10.95 -7.24
N SER A 61 -5.41 10.10 -8.09
CA SER A 61 -6.53 10.49 -8.94
C SER A 61 -7.80 10.76 -8.10
N GLU A 62 -8.68 11.64 -8.60
CA GLU A 62 -9.94 11.95 -7.92
C GLU A 62 -10.82 10.70 -7.66
N PRO A 63 -10.93 9.71 -8.57
CA PRO A 63 -11.65 8.47 -8.28
C PRO A 63 -11.02 7.65 -7.15
N GLU A 64 -9.69 7.59 -7.07
CA GLU A 64 -8.97 6.91 -5.99
C GLU A 64 -9.23 7.59 -4.63
N LEU A 65 -9.20 8.93 -4.60
CA LEU A 65 -9.52 9.72 -3.40
C LEU A 65 -10.97 9.50 -2.94
N LEU A 66 -11.94 9.54 -3.85
CA LEU A 66 -13.35 9.30 -3.54
C LEU A 66 -13.60 7.87 -3.06
N ALA A 67 -12.89 6.88 -3.59
CA ALA A 67 -12.96 5.52 -3.10
C ALA A 67 -12.37 5.39 -1.68
N ALA A 68 -11.21 6.00 -1.43
CA ALA A 68 -10.58 6.00 -0.11
C ALA A 68 -11.45 6.71 0.95
N LYS A 69 -12.03 7.86 0.60
CA LYS A 69 -12.92 8.65 1.49
C LYS A 69 -14.16 7.85 1.91
N ARG A 70 -14.81 7.16 0.97
CA ARG A 70 -15.96 6.29 1.27
C ARG A 70 -15.65 5.16 2.25
N ILE A 71 -14.42 4.64 2.24
CA ILE A 71 -13.99 3.60 3.18
C ILE A 71 -13.69 4.19 4.56
N ALA A 72 -13.19 5.42 4.63
CA ALA A 72 -12.85 6.08 5.89
C ALA A 72 -14.08 6.68 6.62
N GLU A 73 -15.09 7.11 5.87
CA GLU A 73 -16.33 7.71 6.39
C GLU A 73 -17.48 6.69 6.53
N GLY A 74 -17.28 5.45 6.07
CA GLY A 74 -18.24 4.36 6.10
C GLY A 74 -18.17 3.53 7.36
#